data_AF-A0A960USP3-F1
#
_entry.id   AF-A0A960USP3-F1
#
_cell.length_a   1.000
_cell.length_b   1.000
_cell.length_c   1.000
_cell.angle_alpha   90.00
_cell.angle_beta   90.00
_cell.angle_gamma   90.00
#
_symmetry.space_group_name_H-M   'P 1'
#
loop_
_entity.id
_entity.type
_entity.pdbx_description
1 polymer ?
#
loop_
_entity_poly.entity_id
_entity_poly.type
_entity_poly.pdbx_seq_one_letter_code
_entity_poly.pdbx_strand_id
1 'polypeptide(L)'
;MNSENHSEELMIRAPLWHQRSRTLPFVASVLALILLLFSGSCSRPEANQYDPTESNIMIAAVFAAKDGECGTTHTFTSILVFPADRANVEACMYDVLQKSCTDWNASDPSPDT
;
A
#
# COMPACT_ATOMS: atom_id res chain seq x y z
N MET A 1 -73.64 21.41 46.20
CA MET A 1 -74.64 20.97 45.20
C MET A 1 -74.30 21.74 43.94
N ASN A 2 -73.80 21.18 42.82
CA ASN A 2 -73.92 19.86 42.19
C ASN A 2 -72.50 19.33 41.81
N SER A 3 -72.21 18.02 41.89
CA SER A 3 -72.59 16.95 40.93
C SER A 3 -72.04 17.25 39.52
N GLU A 4 -71.34 16.37 38.79
CA GLU A 4 -71.26 14.90 38.82
C GLU A 4 -70.24 14.44 37.74
N ASN A 5 -69.70 13.23 37.95
CA ASN A 5 -69.34 12.17 36.99
C ASN A 5 -68.56 12.47 35.69
N HIS A 6 -67.39 11.85 35.47
CA HIS A 6 -67.08 10.44 35.14
C HIS A 6 -67.26 10.07 33.65
N SER A 7 -66.22 9.38 33.18
CA SER A 7 -66.15 8.39 32.08
C SER A 7 -65.81 8.89 30.68
N GLU A 8 -64.59 8.58 30.19
CA GLU A 8 -64.22 7.42 29.35
C GLU A 8 -64.23 7.82 27.87
N GLU A 9 -63.08 7.81 27.20
CA GLU A 9 -62.73 6.96 26.04
C GLU A 9 -61.81 7.85 25.17
N LEU A 10 -60.82 7.45 24.37
CA LEU A 10 -60.40 6.17 23.84
C LEU A 10 -58.96 6.35 23.34
N MET A 11 -58.15 5.30 23.45
CA MET A 11 -56.83 5.16 22.83
C MET A 11 -56.89 5.29 21.30
N ILE A 12 -56.05 6.12 20.65
CA ILE A 12 -55.64 5.89 19.23
C ILE A 12 -54.18 6.37 18.96
N ARG A 13 -53.26 5.38 18.90
CA ARG A 13 -52.12 5.17 17.96
C ARG A 13 -50.95 6.19 17.77
N ALA A 14 -49.76 5.66 18.12
CA ALA A 14 -48.48 5.59 17.36
C ALA A 14 -47.59 6.86 17.22
N PRO A 15 -46.28 6.77 16.84
CA PRO A 15 -45.40 5.60 16.67
C PRO A 15 -44.07 5.68 17.46
N LEU A 16 -43.46 4.50 17.65
CA LEU A 16 -42.04 4.30 17.93
C LEU A 16 -41.19 4.99 16.85
N TRP A 17 -40.47 6.05 17.20
CA TRP A 17 -39.35 6.52 16.41
C TRP A 17 -38.09 6.53 17.24
N HIS A 18 -37.19 5.62 16.84
CA HIS A 18 -35.75 5.69 16.99
C HIS A 18 -35.23 7.02 17.56
N GLN A 19 -34.73 6.95 18.79
CA GLN A 19 -33.82 7.94 19.36
C GLN A 19 -32.48 7.83 18.61
N ARG A 20 -32.45 8.37 17.38
CA ARG A 20 -31.25 8.46 16.55
C ARG A 20 -30.34 9.51 17.17
N SER A 21 -29.23 9.04 17.74
CA SER A 21 -28.18 9.82 18.39
C SER A 21 -27.75 11.02 17.55
N ARG A 22 -27.96 12.22 18.10
CA ARG A 22 -27.66 13.53 17.51
C ARG A 22 -26.18 13.94 17.58
N THR A 23 -25.24 12.98 17.56
CA THR A 23 -23.79 13.27 17.70
C THR A 23 -22.94 12.89 16.47
N LEU A 24 -23.55 12.36 15.41
CA LEU A 24 -22.82 11.84 14.25
C LEU A 24 -22.32 12.82 13.15
N PRO A 25 -22.71 14.11 13.03
CA PRO A 25 -22.29 14.88 11.85
C PRO A 25 -20.84 15.36 11.94
N PHE A 26 -20.35 15.70 13.12
CA PHE A 26 -19.00 16.25 13.30
C PHE A 26 -17.91 15.21 13.09
N VAL A 27 -18.07 14.02 13.66
CA VAL A 27 -17.08 12.94 13.54
C VAL A 27 -17.00 12.44 12.08
N ALA A 28 -18.14 12.31 11.42
CA ALA A 28 -18.18 11.92 10.01
C ALA A 28 -17.55 12.98 9.09
N SER A 29 -17.74 14.27 9.39
CA SER A 29 -17.18 15.36 8.60
C SER A 29 -15.66 15.50 8.80
N VAL A 30 -15.17 15.31 10.03
CA VAL A 30 -13.72 15.29 10.32
C VAL A 30 -13.06 14.07 9.68
N LEU A 31 -13.68 12.89 9.76
CA LEU A 31 -13.18 11.67 9.12
C LEU A 31 -13.13 11.82 7.59
N ALA A 32 -14.16 12.41 6.98
CA ALA A 32 -14.18 12.71 5.56
C ALA A 32 -13.09 13.72 5.15
N LEU A 33 -12.85 14.74 5.97
CA LEU A 33 -11.76 15.71 5.74
C LEU A 33 -10.39 15.03 5.81
N ILE A 34 -10.17 14.13 6.78
CA ILE A 34 -8.94 13.36 6.91
C ILE A 34 -8.76 12.45 5.69
N LEU A 35 -9.79 11.72 5.26
CA LEU A 35 -9.72 10.86 4.07
C LEU A 35 -9.44 11.65 2.79
N LEU A 36 -9.97 12.87 2.67
CA LEU A 36 -9.68 13.77 1.55
C LEU A 36 -8.24 14.30 1.60
N LEU A 37 -7.70 14.62 2.78
CA LEU A 37 -6.31 15.03 2.94
C LEU A 37 -5.31 13.88 2.64
N PHE A 38 -5.71 12.64 2.89
CA PHE A 38 -4.93 11.44 2.54
C PHE A 38 -5.13 10.98 1.09
N SER A 39 -6.04 11.59 0.33
CA SER A 39 -6.23 11.31 -1.10
C SER A 39 -5.26 12.05 -2.03
N GLY A 40 -4.22 12.65 -1.46
CA GLY A 40 -3.10 13.25 -2.21
C GLY A 40 -2.39 12.21 -3.05
N SER A 41 -2.85 12.08 -4.30
CA SER A 41 -2.18 11.53 -5.48
C SER A 41 -1.22 10.36 -5.23
N CYS A 42 -1.72 9.14 -5.41
CA CYS A 42 -0.90 7.94 -5.66
C CYS A 42 -0.19 7.99 -7.03
N SER A 43 0.34 9.13 -7.45
CA SER A 43 1.28 9.18 -8.57
C SER A 43 2.68 9.06 -7.98
N ARG A 44 3.28 7.86 -8.07
CA ARG A 44 4.73 7.72 -7.89
C ARG A 44 5.39 8.65 -8.91
N PRO A 45 6.22 9.62 -8.49
CA PRO A 45 6.92 10.47 -9.45
C PRO A 45 7.88 9.59 -10.25
N GLU A 46 7.73 9.60 -11.59
CA GLU A 46 8.63 8.88 -12.51
C GLU A 46 10.10 9.26 -12.29
N ALA A 47 10.37 10.44 -11.73
CA ALA A 47 11.71 10.89 -11.34
C ALA A 47 12.43 9.91 -10.36
N ASN A 48 11.68 9.12 -9.60
CA ASN A 48 12.22 8.17 -8.63
C ASN A 48 12.34 6.75 -9.19
N GLN A 49 12.21 6.58 -10.51
CA GLN A 49 12.34 5.29 -11.17
C GLN A 49 13.59 5.26 -12.04
N TYR A 50 14.14 4.06 -12.19
CA TYR A 50 15.09 3.76 -13.24
C TYR A 50 14.32 3.28 -14.45
N ASP A 51 14.77 3.68 -15.65
CA ASP A 51 14.26 3.03 -16.85
C ASP A 51 14.69 1.54 -16.86
N PRO A 52 13.99 0.68 -17.62
CA PRO A 52 14.28 -0.76 -17.62
C PRO A 52 15.72 -1.07 -18.06
N THR A 53 16.28 -0.30 -19.00
CA THR A 53 17.64 -0.52 -19.51
C THR A 53 18.68 -0.18 -18.45
N GLU A 54 18.55 0.97 -17.79
CA GLU A 54 19.44 1.36 -16.69
C GLU A 54 19.41 0.31 -15.57
N SER A 55 18.22 -0.13 -15.17
CA SER A 55 18.02 -1.15 -14.14
C SER A 55 18.70 -2.48 -14.50
N ASN A 56 18.46 -2.98 -15.72
CA ASN A 56 19.05 -4.24 -16.20
C ASN A 56 20.58 -4.18 -16.21
N ILE A 57 21.16 -3.06 -16.66
CA ILE A 57 22.62 -2.90 -16.70
C ILE A 57 23.22 -2.93 -15.29
N MET A 58 22.62 -2.21 -14.34
CA MET A 58 23.14 -2.17 -12.96
C MET A 58 23.06 -3.52 -12.28
N ILE A 59 21.93 -4.23 -12.39
CA ILE A 59 21.74 -5.54 -11.79
C ILE A 59 22.69 -6.57 -12.43
N ALA A 60 22.79 -6.59 -13.76
CA ALA A 60 23.71 -7.48 -14.47
C ALA A 60 25.17 -7.21 -14.11
N ALA A 61 25.56 -5.94 -13.95
CA ALA A 61 26.92 -5.57 -13.55
C ALA A 61 27.25 -6.05 -12.13
N VAL A 62 26.32 -5.88 -11.18
CA VAL A 62 26.49 -6.34 -9.80
C VAL A 62 26.50 -7.87 -9.73
N PHE A 63 25.64 -8.54 -10.48
CA PHE A 63 25.63 -10.00 -10.61
C PHE A 63 26.97 -10.53 -11.13
N ALA A 64 27.49 -9.95 -12.21
CA ALA A 64 28.78 -10.32 -12.79
C ALA A 64 29.95 -10.02 -11.84
N ALA A 65 29.89 -8.90 -11.12
CA ALA A 65 30.89 -8.58 -10.09
C ALA A 65 30.89 -9.63 -8.98
N LYS A 66 29.71 -10.08 -8.55
CA LYS A 66 29.59 -11.12 -7.52
C LYS A 66 30.12 -12.47 -7.99
N ASP A 67 29.85 -12.83 -9.24
CA ASP A 67 30.45 -14.01 -9.86
C ASP A 67 31.98 -13.94 -9.89
N GLY A 68 32.53 -12.79 -10.26
CA GLY A 68 33.97 -12.55 -10.23
C GLY A 68 34.57 -12.67 -8.83
N GLU A 69 33.88 -12.16 -7.80
CA GLU A 69 34.28 -12.27 -6.39
C GLU A 69 34.28 -13.73 -5.92
N CYS A 70 33.25 -14.49 -6.25
CA CYS A 70 33.07 -15.87 -5.79
C CYS A 70 33.75 -16.92 -6.67
N GLY A 71 34.41 -16.50 -7.76
CA GLY A 71 35.08 -17.40 -8.70
C GLY A 71 34.12 -18.29 -9.49
N THR A 72 32.88 -17.85 -9.66
CA THR A 72 31.82 -18.55 -10.40
C THR A 72 31.52 -17.87 -11.72
N THR A 73 30.72 -18.52 -12.55
CA THR A 73 30.24 -17.92 -13.81
C THR A 73 28.84 -18.43 -14.06
N HIS A 74 27.87 -17.63 -13.67
CA HIS A 74 26.47 -17.86 -13.93
C HIS A 74 26.01 -16.97 -15.10
N THR A 75 24.96 -17.41 -15.77
CA THR A 75 24.35 -16.63 -16.86
C THR A 75 23.21 -15.81 -16.29
N PHE A 76 23.30 -14.49 -16.39
CA PHE A 76 22.18 -13.59 -16.09
C PHE A 76 21.18 -13.61 -17.25
N THR A 77 19.93 -14.03 -17.00
CA THR A 77 18.88 -14.15 -18.04
C THR A 77 17.66 -13.28 -17.82
N SER A 78 17.52 -12.68 -16.64
CA SER A 78 16.39 -11.83 -16.28
C SER A 78 16.44 -10.50 -17.01
N ILE A 79 15.27 -10.06 -17.47
CA ILE A 79 15.09 -8.78 -18.17
C ILE A 79 13.90 -8.08 -17.54
N LEU A 80 14.17 -6.94 -16.92
CA LEU A 80 13.14 -5.99 -16.53
C LEU A 80 12.63 -5.28 -17.78
N VAL A 81 11.33 -5.36 -17.99
CA VAL A 81 10.64 -4.74 -19.14
C VAL A 81 9.86 -3.48 -18.75
N PHE A 82 9.72 -3.21 -17.45
CA PHE A 82 9.04 -2.05 -16.90
C PHE A 82 9.98 -1.23 -16.01
N PRO A 83 9.75 0.09 -15.87
CA PRO A 83 10.48 0.92 -14.92
C PRO A 83 10.34 0.37 -13.50
N ALA A 84 11.44 0.40 -12.75
CA ALA A 84 11.48 -0.03 -11.36
C ALA A 84 11.86 1.14 -10.46
N ASP A 85 11.32 1.16 -9.24
CA ASP A 85 11.69 2.18 -8.26
C ASP A 85 13.18 2.10 -7.94
N ARG A 86 13.85 3.25 -7.86
CA ARG A 86 15.29 3.32 -7.59
C ARG A 86 15.67 2.55 -6.33
N ALA A 87 14.91 2.74 -5.25
CA ALA A 87 15.13 2.05 -3.98
C ALA A 87 15.04 0.52 -4.10
N ASN A 88 14.14 0.00 -4.94
CA ASN A 88 13.99 -1.44 -5.12
C ASN A 88 15.15 -2.02 -5.93
N VAL A 89 15.62 -1.29 -6.95
CA VAL A 89 16.81 -1.67 -7.74
C VAL A 89 18.06 -1.65 -6.86
N GLU A 90 18.25 -0.59 -6.06
CA GLU A 90 19.37 -0.47 -5.14
C GLU A 90 19.35 -1.55 -4.05
N ALA A 91 18.17 -1.86 -3.48
CA ALA A 91 18.01 -2.94 -2.52
C ALA A 91 18.37 -4.31 -3.15
N CYS A 92 17.89 -4.57 -4.37
CA CYS A 92 18.24 -5.78 -5.12
C CYS A 92 19.75 -5.90 -5.35
N MET A 93 20.42 -4.81 -5.76
CA MET A 93 21.88 -4.78 -5.89
C MET A 93 22.58 -5.05 -4.56
N TYR A 94 22.10 -4.43 -3.47
CA TYR A 94 22.65 -4.63 -2.14
C TYR A 94 22.52 -6.09 -1.69
N ASP A 95 21.37 -6.71 -1.90
CA ASP A 95 21.13 -8.12 -1.57
C ASP A 95 22.09 -9.06 -2.30
N VAL A 96 22.37 -8.80 -3.58
CA VAL A 96 23.36 -9.57 -4.34
C VAL A 96 24.76 -9.41 -3.74
N LEU A 97 25.17 -8.18 -3.43
CA LEU A 97 26.50 -7.89 -2.88
C LEU A 97 26.70 -8.49 -1.48
N GLN A 98 25.65 -8.50 -0.64
CA GLN A 98 25.69 -9.04 0.72
C GLN A 98 25.69 -10.57 0.79
N LYS A 99 25.33 -11.27 -0.29
CA LYS A 99 25.36 -12.74 -0.28
C LYS A 99 26.78 -13.24 -0.03
N SER A 100 26.94 -14.24 0.82
CA SER A 100 28.22 -14.93 0.96
C SER A 100 28.50 -15.76 -0.31
N CYS A 101 29.78 -16.04 -0.60
CA CYS A 101 30.11 -16.93 -1.72
C CYS A 101 29.67 -18.38 -1.51
N THR A 102 29.38 -18.78 -0.27
CA THR A 102 28.81 -20.10 0.03
C THR A 102 27.31 -20.13 -0.30
N ASP A 103 26.61 -19.02 -0.10
CA ASP A 103 25.18 -18.86 -0.41
C ASP A 103 24.93 -18.36 -1.84
N TRP A 104 26.00 -18.05 -2.57
CA TRP A 104 25.96 -17.66 -3.97
C TRP A 104 25.66 -18.87 -4.86
N ASN A 105 24.38 -19.21 -4.92
CA ASN A 105 23.83 -20.24 -5.80
C ASN A 105 22.78 -19.55 -6.69
N ALA A 106 23.15 -19.23 -7.93
CA ALA A 106 22.47 -18.18 -8.68
C ALA A 106 21.08 -18.59 -9.18
N SER A 107 20.08 -17.81 -8.76
CA SER A 107 18.91 -17.48 -9.55
C SER A 107 19.00 -15.99 -9.89
N ASP A 108 18.47 -15.58 -11.03
CA ASP A 108 18.57 -14.19 -11.44
C ASP A 108 17.90 -13.25 -10.42
N PRO A 109 18.63 -12.25 -9.90
CA PRO A 109 18.05 -11.26 -9.01
C PRO A 109 17.08 -10.37 -9.80
N SER A 110 15.92 -10.08 -9.22
CA SER A 110 14.95 -9.14 -9.75
C SER A 110 14.49 -8.22 -8.61
N PRO A 111 14.45 -6.89 -8.82
CA PRO A 111 13.80 -5.99 -7.88
C PRO A 111 12.31 -6.32 -7.80
N ASP A 112 11.75 -6.14 -6.61
CA ASP A 112 10.31 -6.21 -6.40
C ASP A 112 9.62 -5.02 -7.10
N THR A 113 8.43 -5.27 -7.66
CA THR A 113 7.60 -4.27 -8.35
C THR A 113 6.82 -3.38 -7.39
#